data_AF-A0A1H9MND4-F1
#
_entry.id   AF-A0A1H9MND4-F1
#
_cell.length_a   1.000
_cell.length_b   1.000
_cell.length_c   1.000
_cell.angle_alpha   90.00
_cell.angle_beta   90.00
_cell.angle_gamma   90.00
#
_symmetry.space_group_name_H-M   'P 1'
#
loop_
_entity.id
_entity.type
_entity.pdbx_description
1 polymer ?
#
loop_
_entity_poly.entity_id
_entity_poly.type
_entity_poly.pdbx_seq_one_letter_code
_entity_poly.pdbx_strand_id
1 'polypeptide(L)'
;MNRSRRWPLGRSPRRQSSGTSPSRSPVATWTRRLAAVASVGVPLVLLATAWGPLTAGHPAHLLLLAAVAVIGTAAAVWRRVPPWPALALTVVLVAPLLYLQPFASTQDGDDATVLRPDGPVRAGLVFHPGARVDYRAYLPLLRRVAAQGFLVVVVKEPLNIALLSGDTAPLRAEHPEVPVWAVGGHSLGGVAAARDVAADPAVRGLVLWASYPVDDLSGRGGLRAWSIRGERDGFTTRQDVEDSKGLLPADTRFELVPGAVHAFFGDYGDQPGDGVPSASRDDAQEKIVELTAAALGDLAVHTANGGHGREP
;
A
#
# COMPACT_ATOMS: atom_id res chain seq x y z
N MET A 1 -33.25 68.12 -78.23
CA MET A 1 -32.57 66.91 -78.74
C MET A 1 -31.59 66.39 -77.68
N ASN A 2 -31.56 65.07 -77.52
CA ASN A 2 -30.50 64.24 -76.93
C ASN A 2 -30.43 63.94 -75.41
N ARG A 3 -31.14 62.85 -75.05
CA ARG A 3 -30.67 61.59 -74.42
C ARG A 3 -30.03 61.62 -73.02
N SER A 4 -30.89 61.25 -72.07
CA SER A 4 -30.70 60.32 -70.94
C SER A 4 -29.47 59.39 -70.96
N ARG A 5 -28.78 59.31 -69.81
CA ARG A 5 -28.19 58.05 -69.29
C ARG A 5 -28.32 58.00 -67.76
N ARG A 6 -29.20 57.12 -67.29
CA ARG A 6 -29.27 56.67 -65.89
C ARG A 6 -28.20 55.61 -65.67
N TRP A 7 -27.43 55.73 -64.60
CA TRP A 7 -26.50 54.70 -64.13
C TRP A 7 -27.26 53.64 -63.32
N PRO A 8 -27.04 52.33 -63.54
CA PRO A 8 -27.62 51.31 -62.68
C PRO A 8 -26.82 51.18 -61.39
N LEU A 9 -27.53 51.16 -60.26
CA LEU A 9 -27.02 50.77 -58.94
C LEU A 9 -26.45 49.35 -59.03
N GLY A 10 -25.14 49.23 -58.88
CA GLY A 10 -24.45 47.95 -58.76
C GLY A 10 -24.95 47.21 -57.52
N ARG A 11 -25.58 46.06 -57.74
CA ARG A 11 -25.87 45.09 -56.67
C ARG A 11 -24.55 44.57 -56.12
N SER A 12 -24.29 44.80 -54.84
CA SER A 12 -23.24 44.15 -54.07
C SER A 12 -23.40 42.62 -54.19
N PRO A 13 -22.33 41.84 -54.44
CA PRO A 13 -22.44 40.40 -54.39
C PRO A 13 -22.72 40.00 -52.93
N ARG A 14 -23.87 39.39 -52.66
CA ARG A 14 -24.07 38.62 -51.43
C ARG A 14 -23.00 37.54 -51.42
N ARG A 15 -22.00 37.71 -50.55
CA ARG A 15 -21.10 36.63 -50.12
C ARG A 15 -22.01 35.56 -49.52
N GLN A 16 -22.31 34.51 -50.28
CA GLN A 16 -22.80 33.28 -49.70
C GLN A 16 -21.65 32.71 -48.88
N SER A 17 -21.62 33.01 -47.59
CA SER A 17 -20.85 32.22 -46.64
C SER A 17 -21.54 30.86 -46.59
N SER A 18 -21.10 29.94 -47.44
CA SER A 18 -21.35 28.51 -47.23
C SER A 18 -20.81 28.16 -45.86
N GLY A 19 -21.70 28.14 -44.86
CA GLY A 19 -21.41 27.64 -43.53
C GLY A 19 -21.21 26.14 -43.62
N THR A 20 -20.05 25.70 -44.11
CA THR A 20 -19.54 24.37 -43.84
C THR A 20 -19.29 24.31 -42.34
N SER A 21 -20.26 23.75 -41.63
CA SER A 21 -20.03 23.28 -40.26
C SER A 21 -18.75 22.45 -40.30
N PRO A 22 -17.72 22.75 -39.48
CA PRO A 22 -16.47 22.01 -39.54
C PRO A 22 -16.78 20.53 -39.33
N SER A 23 -16.56 19.72 -40.38
CA SER A 23 -16.76 18.28 -40.32
C SER A 23 -15.87 17.74 -39.21
N ARG A 24 -16.49 17.16 -38.18
CA ARG A 24 -15.73 16.60 -37.04
C ARG A 24 -14.76 15.56 -37.59
N SER A 25 -13.46 15.74 -37.34
CA SER A 25 -12.45 14.76 -37.71
C SER A 25 -12.81 13.38 -37.11
N PRO A 26 -12.91 12.32 -37.93
CA PRO A 26 -13.14 10.97 -37.43
C PRO A 26 -12.11 10.56 -36.39
N VAL A 27 -10.83 10.93 -36.60
CA VAL A 27 -9.73 10.69 -35.65
C VAL A 27 -10.04 11.32 -34.29
N ALA A 28 -10.42 12.60 -34.25
CA ALA A 28 -10.76 13.30 -33.02
C ALA A 28 -11.93 12.65 -32.26
N THR A 29 -12.88 12.05 -33.00
CA THR A 29 -14.03 11.35 -32.41
C THR A 29 -13.61 10.00 -31.83
N TRP A 30 -12.81 9.23 -32.56
CA TRP A 30 -12.28 7.94 -32.10
C TRP A 30 -11.34 8.09 -30.92
N THR A 31 -10.45 9.09 -30.91
CA THR A 31 -9.56 9.36 -29.77
C THR A 31 -10.34 9.57 -28.47
N ARG A 32 -11.44 10.33 -28.50
CA ARG A 32 -12.28 10.56 -27.32
C ARG A 32 -13.03 9.31 -26.88
N ARG A 33 -13.53 8.54 -27.84
CA ARG A 33 -14.19 7.25 -27.54
C ARG A 33 -13.22 6.29 -26.87
N LEU A 34 -12.00 6.18 -27.39
CA LEU A 34 -10.96 5.37 -26.77
C LEU A 34 -10.61 5.85 -25.37
N ALA A 35 -10.46 7.15 -25.16
CA ALA A 35 -10.21 7.74 -23.83
C ALA A 35 -11.34 7.41 -22.84
N ALA A 36 -12.61 7.59 -23.23
CA ALA A 36 -13.76 7.27 -22.40
C ALA A 36 -13.86 5.76 -22.10
N VAL A 37 -13.67 4.91 -23.12
CA VAL A 37 -13.69 3.44 -22.97
C VAL A 37 -12.57 2.99 -22.04
N ALA A 38 -11.36 3.52 -22.15
CA ALA A 38 -10.26 3.16 -21.27
C ALA A 38 -10.52 3.61 -19.82
N SER A 39 -11.09 4.81 -19.64
CA SER A 39 -11.39 5.37 -18.32
C SER A 39 -12.41 4.56 -17.54
N VAL A 40 -13.34 3.88 -18.20
CA VAL A 40 -14.36 3.02 -17.56
C VAL A 40 -13.97 1.54 -17.62
N GLY A 41 -13.50 1.08 -18.77
CA GLY A 41 -13.20 -0.32 -19.04
C GLY A 41 -12.05 -0.84 -18.17
N VAL A 42 -10.97 -0.06 -17.99
CA VAL A 42 -9.87 -0.51 -17.14
C VAL A 42 -10.30 -0.68 -15.68
N PRO A 43 -10.94 0.31 -15.02
CA PRO A 43 -11.47 0.09 -13.67
C PRO A 43 -12.40 -1.12 -13.55
N LEU A 44 -13.30 -1.34 -14.52
CA LEU A 44 -14.20 -2.49 -14.50
C LEU A 44 -13.47 -3.83 -14.64
N VAL A 45 -12.48 -3.91 -15.52
CA VAL A 45 -11.65 -5.11 -15.65
C VAL A 45 -10.90 -5.38 -14.36
N LEU A 46 -10.28 -4.36 -13.77
CA LEU A 46 -9.56 -4.51 -12.50
C LEU A 46 -10.48 -4.94 -11.36
N LEU A 47 -11.68 -4.36 -11.25
CA LEU A 47 -12.69 -4.80 -10.29
C LEU A 47 -13.09 -6.27 -10.50
N ALA A 48 -13.23 -6.71 -11.75
CA ALA A 48 -13.61 -8.09 -12.06
C ALA A 48 -12.47 -9.08 -11.76
N THR A 49 -11.21 -8.71 -12.04
CA THR A 49 -10.06 -9.62 -11.92
C THR A 49 -9.40 -9.58 -10.55
N ALA A 50 -9.57 -8.51 -9.79
CA ALA A 50 -8.95 -8.30 -8.48
C ALA A 50 -9.99 -7.94 -7.39
N TRP A 51 -11.22 -8.44 -7.54
CA TRP A 51 -12.34 -8.14 -6.64
C TRP A 51 -11.99 -8.30 -5.16
N GLY A 52 -11.42 -9.46 -4.79
CA GLY A 52 -11.06 -9.80 -3.41
C GLY A 52 -10.17 -8.74 -2.75
N PRO A 53 -8.92 -8.55 -3.19
CA PRO A 53 -8.01 -7.58 -2.56
C PRO A 53 -8.51 -6.13 -2.64
N LEU A 54 -9.22 -5.75 -3.70
CA LEU A 54 -9.74 -4.38 -3.85
C LEU A 54 -10.91 -4.06 -2.92
N THR A 55 -11.73 -5.06 -2.56
CA THR A 55 -12.93 -4.85 -1.72
C THR A 55 -12.69 -5.16 -0.24
N ALA A 56 -11.79 -6.09 0.08
CA ALA A 56 -11.42 -6.42 1.45
C ALA A 56 -10.51 -5.35 2.10
N GLY A 57 -9.70 -4.65 1.28
CA GLY A 57 -8.72 -3.66 1.72
C GLY A 57 -9.31 -2.29 2.06
N HIS A 58 -8.45 -1.27 2.10
CA HIS A 58 -8.87 0.10 2.37
C HIS A 58 -9.73 0.68 1.22
N PRO A 59 -10.81 1.44 1.49
CA PRO A 59 -11.73 1.95 0.46
C PRO A 59 -11.08 2.90 -0.56
N ALA A 60 -9.88 3.42 -0.28
CA ALA A 60 -9.12 4.30 -1.19
C ALA A 60 -8.94 3.70 -2.60
N HIS A 61 -8.79 2.38 -2.73
CA HIS A 61 -8.70 1.74 -4.04
C HIS A 61 -10.00 1.91 -4.85
N LEU A 62 -11.15 1.62 -4.23
CA LEU A 62 -12.46 1.77 -4.88
C LEU A 62 -12.75 3.23 -5.22
N LEU A 63 -12.39 4.16 -4.32
CA LEU A 63 -12.51 5.59 -4.57
C LEU A 63 -11.64 6.05 -5.74
N LEU A 64 -10.40 5.55 -5.85
CA LEU A 64 -9.51 5.85 -6.96
C LEU A 64 -10.06 5.31 -8.29
N LEU A 65 -10.56 4.07 -8.31
CA LEU A 65 -11.19 3.48 -9.49
C LEU A 65 -12.40 4.31 -9.96
N ALA A 66 -13.27 4.71 -9.02
CA ALA A 66 -14.41 5.57 -9.31
C ALA A 66 -13.98 6.96 -9.81
N ALA A 67 -12.98 7.58 -9.17
CA ALA A 67 -12.47 8.89 -9.56
C ALA A 67 -11.89 8.88 -10.98
N VAL A 68 -11.11 7.86 -11.34
CA VAL A 68 -10.58 7.72 -12.70
C VAL A 68 -11.70 7.55 -13.72
N ALA A 69 -12.71 6.72 -13.42
CA ALA A 69 -13.86 6.53 -14.30
C ALA A 69 -14.63 7.84 -14.53
N VAL A 70 -14.88 8.62 -13.47
CA VAL A 70 -15.62 9.89 -13.55
C VAL A 70 -14.80 10.97 -14.25
N ILE A 71 -13.58 11.25 -13.80
CA ILE A 71 -12.74 12.34 -14.31
C ILE A 71 -12.33 12.06 -15.75
N GLY A 72 -11.91 10.84 -16.07
CA GLY A 72 -11.48 10.44 -17.41
C GLY A 72 -12.63 10.52 -18.42
N THR A 73 -13.83 10.04 -18.04
CA THR A 73 -15.02 10.16 -18.89
C THR A 73 -15.44 11.61 -19.08
N ALA A 74 -15.44 12.42 -18.02
CA ALA A 74 -15.77 13.85 -18.10
C ALA A 74 -14.82 14.57 -19.06
N ALA A 75 -13.51 14.35 -18.94
CA ALA A 75 -12.51 14.93 -19.82
C ALA A 75 -12.67 14.49 -21.29
N ALA A 76 -12.98 13.20 -21.53
CA ALA A 76 -13.20 12.66 -22.86
C ALA A 76 -14.43 13.27 -23.56
N VAL A 77 -15.53 13.46 -22.81
CA VAL A 77 -16.79 14.03 -23.31
C VAL A 77 -16.75 15.55 -23.43
N TRP A 78 -15.89 16.24 -22.66
CA TRP A 78 -15.76 17.69 -22.68
C TRP A 78 -15.20 18.20 -24.02
N ARG A 79 -16.10 18.62 -24.91
CA ARG A 79 -15.78 19.01 -26.30
C ARG A 79 -14.87 20.23 -26.45
N ARG A 80 -14.78 21.09 -25.44
CA ARG A 80 -13.88 22.27 -25.43
C ARG A 80 -12.39 21.94 -25.25
N VAL A 81 -12.04 20.79 -24.67
CA VAL A 81 -10.64 20.35 -24.57
C VAL A 81 -10.27 19.67 -25.87
N PRO A 82 -9.11 19.89 -26.50
CA PRO A 82 -8.69 19.11 -27.67
C PRO A 82 -8.67 17.58 -27.38
N PRO A 83 -8.66 16.70 -28.40
CA PRO A 83 -8.67 15.25 -28.15
C PRO A 83 -7.39 14.70 -27.51
N TRP A 84 -6.22 15.26 -27.86
CA TRP A 84 -4.94 14.73 -27.40
C TRP A 84 -4.66 14.95 -25.89
N PRO A 85 -5.02 16.09 -25.25
CA PRO A 85 -4.87 16.23 -23.80
C PRO A 85 -5.83 15.33 -23.02
N ALA A 86 -7.03 15.09 -23.54
CA ALA A 86 -7.97 14.14 -22.93
C ALA A 86 -7.40 12.71 -22.95
N LEU A 87 -6.75 12.31 -24.05
CA LEU A 87 -6.05 11.04 -24.14
C LEU A 87 -4.86 10.98 -23.17
N ALA A 88 -4.02 12.02 -23.13
CA ALA A 88 -2.86 12.08 -22.23
C ALA A 88 -3.29 12.00 -20.76
N LEU A 89 -4.34 12.75 -20.37
CA LEU A 89 -4.92 12.67 -19.03
C LEU A 89 -5.42 11.26 -18.72
N THR A 90 -6.09 10.60 -19.68
CA THR A 90 -6.56 9.21 -19.48
C THR A 90 -5.41 8.27 -19.18
N VAL A 91 -4.30 8.38 -19.92
CA VAL A 91 -3.10 7.56 -19.68
C VAL A 91 -2.54 7.83 -18.27
N VAL A 92 -2.43 9.10 -17.88
CA VAL A 92 -1.95 9.51 -16.55
C VAL A 92 -2.86 9.00 -15.43
N LEU A 93 -4.18 8.96 -15.64
CA LEU A 93 -5.14 8.47 -14.65
C LEU A 93 -5.17 6.94 -14.57
N VAL A 94 -5.03 6.24 -15.70
CA VAL A 94 -5.14 4.78 -15.77
C VAL A 94 -3.85 4.09 -15.34
N ALA A 95 -2.67 4.63 -15.66
CA ALA A 95 -1.40 3.99 -15.34
C ALA A 95 -1.22 3.67 -13.84
N PRO A 96 -1.55 4.55 -12.89
CA PRO A 96 -1.52 4.24 -11.47
C PRO A 96 -2.43 3.08 -11.07
N LEU A 97 -3.60 2.90 -11.71
CA LEU A 97 -4.51 1.79 -11.41
C LEU A 97 -3.88 0.43 -11.70
N LEU A 98 -3.15 0.35 -12.81
CA LEU A 98 -2.44 -0.86 -13.23
C LEU A 98 -1.23 -1.11 -12.33
N TYR A 99 -0.49 -0.05 -11.99
CA TYR A 99 0.68 -0.15 -11.13
C TYR A 99 0.32 -0.54 -9.69
N LEU A 100 -0.75 0.05 -9.13
CA LEU A 100 -1.18 -0.19 -7.75
C LEU A 100 -1.99 -1.49 -7.58
N GLN A 101 -2.02 -2.37 -8.58
CA GLN A 101 -2.66 -3.67 -8.42
C GLN A 101 -2.03 -4.43 -7.25
N PRO A 102 -2.85 -4.88 -6.29
CA PRO A 102 -2.36 -5.67 -5.17
C PRO A 102 -1.87 -7.05 -5.60
N PHE A 103 -0.79 -7.51 -4.99
CA PHE A 103 -0.48 -8.93 -4.86
C PHE A 103 -1.55 -9.56 -3.96
N ALA A 104 -2.40 -10.40 -4.55
CA ALA A 104 -3.45 -11.09 -3.83
C ALA A 104 -2.85 -12.16 -2.90
N SER A 105 -3.53 -12.41 -1.78
CA SER A 105 -3.21 -13.58 -0.95
C SER A 105 -3.44 -14.86 -1.75
N THR A 106 -2.58 -15.86 -1.52
CA THR A 106 -2.70 -17.19 -2.13
C THR A 106 -3.64 -18.12 -1.37
N GLN A 107 -4.06 -17.74 -0.15
CA GLN A 107 -5.00 -18.50 0.65
C GLN A 107 -6.34 -17.78 0.77
N ASP A 108 -7.41 -18.56 0.62
CA ASP A 108 -8.75 -18.11 0.95
C ASP A 108 -8.91 -18.05 2.48
N GLY A 109 -9.48 -16.95 2.98
CA GLY A 109 -9.65 -16.74 4.40
C GLY A 109 -10.64 -15.60 4.70
N ASP A 110 -10.87 -15.35 5.98
CA ASP A 110 -11.64 -14.19 6.41
C ASP A 110 -10.87 -12.87 6.20
N ASP A 111 -11.59 -11.76 6.42
CA ASP A 111 -11.08 -10.40 6.32
C ASP A 111 -10.79 -9.79 7.73
N ALA A 112 -10.41 -10.63 8.70
CA ALA A 112 -10.17 -10.18 10.07
C ALA A 112 -8.96 -9.25 10.15
N THR A 113 -9.12 -8.14 10.85
CA THR A 113 -8.03 -7.19 11.14
C THR A 113 -7.54 -7.28 12.57
N VAL A 114 -8.29 -7.93 13.47
CA VAL A 114 -7.90 -8.11 14.87
C VAL A 114 -7.87 -9.61 15.17
N LEU A 115 -6.69 -10.12 15.45
CA LEU A 115 -6.43 -11.52 15.77
C LEU A 115 -6.16 -11.63 17.27
N ARG A 116 -6.97 -12.44 17.95
CA ARG A 116 -6.90 -12.60 19.40
C ARG A 116 -6.36 -13.98 19.78
N PRO A 117 -5.60 -14.09 20.89
CA PRO A 117 -5.32 -15.37 21.50
C PRO A 117 -6.56 -15.94 22.19
N ASP A 118 -6.59 -17.25 22.39
CA ASP A 118 -7.63 -17.93 23.19
C ASP A 118 -7.44 -17.70 24.71
N GLY A 119 -6.27 -17.22 25.13
CA GLY A 119 -5.87 -17.00 26.53
C GLY A 119 -5.57 -15.53 26.87
N PRO A 120 -4.92 -15.26 28.02
CA PRO A 120 -4.58 -13.90 28.41
C PRO A 120 -3.62 -13.25 27.41
N VAL A 121 -3.86 -11.96 27.14
CA VAL A 121 -3.01 -11.17 26.23
C VAL A 121 -1.76 -10.71 26.97
N ARG A 122 -0.58 -11.13 26.48
CA ARG A 122 0.71 -10.80 27.10
C ARG A 122 1.35 -9.54 26.53
N ALA A 123 1.14 -9.30 25.24
CA ALA A 123 1.58 -8.12 24.50
C ALA A 123 0.73 -7.96 23.23
N GLY A 124 0.79 -6.79 22.62
CA GLY A 124 0.14 -6.50 21.34
C GLY A 124 1.13 -6.18 20.22
N LEU A 125 0.70 -6.42 18.99
CA LEU A 125 1.42 -6.05 17.76
C LEU A 125 0.46 -5.34 16.80
N VAL A 126 0.74 -4.10 16.45
CA VAL A 126 0.15 -3.48 15.24
C VAL A 126 1.07 -3.81 14.06
N PHE A 127 0.53 -4.39 12.99
CA PHE A 127 1.28 -4.87 11.84
C PHE A 127 0.91 -4.14 10.56
N HIS A 128 1.92 -3.56 9.89
CA HIS A 128 1.81 -2.88 8.61
C HIS A 128 2.18 -3.82 7.44
N PRO A 129 1.24 -4.12 6.53
CA PRO A 129 1.50 -4.84 5.29
C PRO A 129 2.55 -4.17 4.39
N GLY A 130 3.18 -4.97 3.53
CA GLY A 130 4.09 -4.48 2.50
C GLY A 130 3.40 -3.74 1.36
N ALA A 131 4.19 -2.96 0.62
CA ALA A 131 3.70 -2.17 -0.51
C ALA A 131 3.00 -3.07 -1.53
N ARG A 132 1.76 -2.70 -1.89
CA ARG A 132 0.92 -3.41 -2.86
C ARG A 132 0.60 -4.85 -2.45
N VAL A 133 0.80 -5.28 -1.21
CA VAL A 133 0.41 -6.63 -0.79
C VAL A 133 -0.95 -6.57 -0.11
N ASP A 134 -1.85 -7.49 -0.45
CA ASP A 134 -3.11 -7.67 0.29
C ASP A 134 -2.79 -8.03 1.76
N TYR A 135 -3.35 -7.28 2.71
CA TYR A 135 -3.11 -7.52 4.15
C TYR A 135 -3.45 -8.95 4.57
N ARG A 136 -4.37 -9.61 3.85
CA ARG A 136 -4.79 -10.99 4.11
C ARG A 136 -3.69 -12.01 3.91
N ALA A 137 -2.70 -11.68 3.08
CA ALA A 137 -1.50 -12.51 2.90
C ALA A 137 -0.71 -12.67 4.21
N TYR A 138 -0.84 -11.75 5.17
CA TYR A 138 -0.12 -11.86 6.44
C TYR A 138 -0.91 -12.64 7.50
N LEU A 139 -2.23 -12.82 7.33
CA LEU A 139 -3.09 -13.44 8.34
C LEU A 139 -2.70 -14.88 8.70
N PRO A 140 -2.29 -15.76 7.76
CA PRO A 140 -1.86 -17.12 8.12
C PRO A 140 -0.68 -17.13 9.12
N LEU A 141 0.32 -16.26 8.91
CA LEU A 141 1.46 -16.14 9.82
C LEU A 141 1.05 -15.46 11.14
N LEU A 142 0.34 -14.33 11.04
CA LEU A 142 -0.02 -13.53 12.21
C LEU A 142 -1.04 -14.21 13.12
N ARG A 143 -1.90 -15.11 12.59
CA ARG A 143 -2.75 -15.97 13.44
C ARG A 143 -1.92 -16.94 14.28
N ARG A 144 -0.87 -17.53 13.71
CA ARG A 144 0.06 -18.41 14.44
C ARG A 144 0.85 -17.64 15.50
N VAL A 145 1.17 -16.37 15.24
CA VAL A 145 1.73 -15.46 16.27
C VAL A 145 0.67 -15.19 17.34
N ALA A 146 -0.54 -14.80 16.96
CA ALA A 146 -1.60 -14.46 17.90
C ALA A 146 -1.95 -15.63 18.83
N ALA A 147 -2.03 -16.86 18.30
CA ALA A 147 -2.27 -18.09 19.07
C ALA A 147 -1.26 -18.31 20.21
N GLN A 148 -0.09 -17.67 20.18
CA GLN A 148 0.91 -17.73 21.25
C GLN A 148 0.70 -16.69 22.36
N GLY A 149 -0.49 -16.10 22.47
CA GLY A 149 -0.84 -15.19 23.57
C GLY A 149 -0.61 -13.71 23.26
N PHE A 150 -0.66 -13.32 21.98
CA PHE A 150 -0.46 -11.94 21.54
C PHE A 150 -1.69 -11.44 20.79
N LEU A 151 -2.12 -10.21 21.07
CA LEU A 151 -3.15 -9.56 20.28
C LEU A 151 -2.50 -8.91 19.06
N VAL A 152 -2.96 -9.21 17.86
CA VAL A 152 -2.40 -8.65 16.62
C VAL A 152 -3.46 -7.84 15.89
N VAL A 153 -3.14 -6.58 15.56
CA VAL A 153 -3.97 -5.72 14.71
C VAL A 153 -3.27 -5.51 13.37
N VAL A 154 -3.91 -5.87 12.27
CA VAL A 154 -3.37 -5.73 10.91
C VAL A 154 -3.98 -4.50 10.25
N VAL A 155 -3.12 -3.59 9.79
CA VAL A 155 -3.54 -2.31 9.22
C VAL A 155 -4.02 -2.49 7.78
N LYS A 156 -5.16 -1.87 7.44
CA LYS A 156 -5.65 -1.75 6.06
C LYS A 156 -5.09 -0.48 5.43
N GLU A 157 -3.96 -0.63 4.75
CA GLU A 157 -3.22 0.50 4.17
C GLU A 157 -3.96 1.16 3.00
N PRO A 158 -4.08 2.50 2.95
CA PRO A 158 -4.59 3.20 1.78
C PRO A 158 -3.77 2.87 0.54
N LEU A 159 -4.44 2.40 -0.52
CA LEU A 159 -3.80 1.96 -1.76
C LEU A 159 -2.75 0.85 -1.56
N ASN A 160 -2.81 0.13 -0.43
CA ASN A 160 -1.79 -0.82 0.01
C ASN A 160 -0.38 -0.20 0.11
N ILE A 161 -0.28 1.09 0.43
CA ILE A 161 0.99 1.81 0.60
C ILE A 161 1.06 2.31 2.05
N ALA A 162 1.93 1.68 2.85
CA ALA A 162 1.99 1.95 4.28
C ALA A 162 2.35 3.40 4.65
N LEU A 163 3.06 4.12 3.78
CA LEU A 163 3.40 5.53 4.01
C LEU A 163 2.21 6.49 3.81
N LEU A 164 1.08 5.99 3.31
CA LEU A 164 -0.17 6.77 3.20
C LEU A 164 -1.09 6.57 4.41
N SER A 165 -0.74 5.67 5.34
CA SER A 165 -1.53 5.49 6.55
C SER A 165 -1.49 6.68 7.47
N GLY A 166 -2.58 6.84 8.21
CA GLY A 166 -2.67 7.79 9.31
C GLY A 166 -2.09 7.24 10.60
N ASP A 167 -2.33 7.97 11.69
CA ASP A 167 -1.93 7.58 13.04
C ASP A 167 -2.55 6.24 13.46
N THR A 168 -1.71 5.32 13.96
CA THR A 168 -2.13 4.00 14.46
C THR A 168 -2.33 3.96 15.97
N ALA A 169 -2.04 5.04 16.71
CA ALA A 169 -2.29 5.11 18.15
C ALA A 169 -3.74 4.76 18.56
N PRO A 170 -4.78 5.14 17.80
CA PRO A 170 -6.15 4.72 18.10
C PRO A 170 -6.34 3.20 18.12
N LEU A 171 -5.66 2.45 17.23
CA LEU A 171 -5.75 0.99 17.17
C LEU A 171 -5.24 0.34 18.47
N ARG A 172 -4.26 0.95 19.13
CA ARG A 172 -3.77 0.50 20.44
C ARG A 172 -4.70 0.91 21.57
N ALA A 173 -5.25 2.13 21.49
CA ALA A 173 -6.16 2.68 22.51
C ALA A 173 -7.48 1.91 22.63
N GLU A 174 -7.94 1.26 21.55
CA GLU A 174 -9.12 0.39 21.53
C GLU A 174 -8.94 -0.91 22.33
N HIS A 175 -7.71 -1.23 22.75
CA HIS A 175 -7.36 -2.46 23.44
C HIS A 175 -6.56 -2.16 24.73
N PRO A 176 -7.19 -1.51 25.73
CA PRO A 176 -6.54 -1.17 27.00
C PRO A 176 -6.12 -2.40 27.83
N GLU A 177 -6.63 -3.59 27.51
CA GLU A 177 -6.22 -4.86 28.11
C GLU A 177 -4.79 -5.28 27.75
N VAL A 178 -4.19 -4.67 26.71
CA VAL A 178 -2.85 -5.02 26.25
C VAL A 178 -1.78 -4.33 27.10
N PRO A 179 -0.92 -5.08 27.82
CA PRO A 179 0.03 -4.48 28.77
C PRO A 179 1.15 -3.66 28.11
N VAL A 180 1.57 -4.08 26.90
CA VAL A 180 2.67 -3.47 26.16
C VAL A 180 2.49 -3.69 24.66
N TRP A 181 2.87 -2.69 23.88
CA TRP A 181 2.75 -2.70 22.43
C TRP A 181 4.09 -2.73 21.71
N ALA A 182 4.16 -3.62 20.74
CA ALA A 182 5.04 -3.49 19.59
C ALA A 182 4.27 -2.95 18.38
N VAL A 183 5.01 -2.35 17.47
CA VAL A 183 4.59 -2.18 16.07
C VAL A 183 5.56 -2.94 15.18
N GLY A 184 5.09 -3.37 14.02
CA GLY A 184 5.94 -4.07 13.08
C GLY A 184 5.38 -4.00 11.68
N GLY A 185 6.15 -4.48 10.71
CA GLY A 185 5.69 -4.48 9.34
C GLY A 185 6.68 -5.08 8.37
N HIS A 186 6.15 -5.41 7.20
CA HIS A 186 6.91 -6.01 6.12
C HIS A 186 7.37 -4.96 5.11
N SER A 187 8.65 -4.96 4.72
CA SER A 187 9.15 -4.09 3.64
C SER A 187 8.80 -2.61 3.90
N LEU A 188 8.08 -1.94 3.00
CA LEU A 188 7.56 -0.58 3.21
C LEU A 188 6.72 -0.43 4.49
N GLY A 189 6.00 -1.47 4.91
CA GLY A 189 5.28 -1.50 6.17
C GLY A 189 6.19 -1.42 7.39
N GLY A 190 7.38 -2.00 7.35
CA GLY A 190 8.37 -1.86 8.43
C GLY A 190 8.91 -0.43 8.55
N VAL A 191 9.02 0.30 7.44
CA VAL A 191 9.33 1.74 7.46
C VAL A 191 8.20 2.54 8.13
N ALA A 192 6.93 2.22 7.83
CA ALA A 192 5.80 2.86 8.50
C ALA A 192 5.77 2.54 10.00
N ALA A 193 6.03 1.28 10.38
CA ALA A 193 6.14 0.88 11.78
C ALA A 193 7.26 1.64 12.53
N ALA A 194 8.41 1.87 11.89
CA ALA A 194 9.48 2.68 12.48
C ALA A 194 9.05 4.15 12.70
N ARG A 195 8.24 4.72 11.80
CA ARG A 195 7.65 6.06 11.98
C ARG A 195 6.68 6.11 13.15
N ASP A 196 5.88 5.07 13.34
CA ASP A 196 4.98 4.96 14.49
C ASP A 196 5.76 4.95 15.81
N VAL A 197 6.90 4.24 15.86
CA VAL A 197 7.79 4.28 17.02
C VAL A 197 8.30 5.70 17.25
N ALA A 198 8.77 6.39 16.21
CA ALA A 198 9.26 7.76 16.33
C ALA A 198 8.17 8.72 16.85
N ALA A 199 6.94 8.55 16.37
CA ALA A 199 5.79 9.40 16.72
C ALA A 199 5.21 9.10 18.11
N ASP A 200 5.25 7.85 18.57
CA ASP A 200 4.63 7.43 19.84
C ASP A 200 5.64 6.82 20.83
N PRO A 201 6.00 7.57 21.90
CA PRO A 201 6.78 7.07 23.04
C PRO A 201 6.20 5.84 23.76
N ALA A 202 4.89 5.58 23.67
CA ALA A 202 4.24 4.46 24.32
C ALA A 202 4.54 3.11 23.64
N VAL A 203 4.97 3.13 22.38
CA VAL A 203 5.41 1.91 21.67
C VAL A 203 6.78 1.48 22.18
N ARG A 204 6.88 0.23 22.65
CA ARG A 204 8.07 -0.33 23.31
C ARG A 204 8.78 -1.39 22.49
N GLY A 205 8.13 -1.91 21.45
CA GLY A 205 8.71 -2.90 20.53
C GLY A 205 8.65 -2.46 19.08
N LEU A 206 9.69 -2.79 18.30
CA LEU A 206 9.72 -2.69 16.85
C LEU A 206 10.09 -4.04 16.23
N VAL A 207 9.23 -4.59 15.38
CA VAL A 207 9.50 -5.85 14.66
C VAL A 207 9.53 -5.59 13.15
N LEU A 208 10.73 -5.61 12.58
CA LEU A 208 10.95 -5.39 11.15
C LEU A 208 11.02 -6.74 10.42
N TRP A 209 10.11 -6.95 9.48
CA TRP A 209 10.11 -8.12 8.58
C TRP A 209 10.65 -7.68 7.23
N ALA A 210 11.83 -8.18 6.84
CA ALA A 210 12.48 -7.81 5.58
C ALA A 210 12.40 -6.29 5.32
N SER A 211 12.86 -5.51 6.30
CA SER A 211 12.75 -4.06 6.32
C SER A 211 13.84 -3.44 7.20
N TYR A 212 13.97 -2.13 7.14
CA TYR A 212 14.88 -1.30 7.91
C TYR A 212 14.24 0.07 8.18
N PRO A 213 14.58 0.75 9.29
CA PRO A 213 14.10 2.10 9.53
C PRO A 213 14.81 3.10 8.62
N VAL A 214 14.18 4.26 8.42
CA VAL A 214 14.78 5.40 7.69
C VAL A 214 15.15 6.52 8.65
N ASP A 215 14.39 6.66 9.74
CA ASP A 215 14.63 7.61 10.82
C ASP A 215 15.57 7.00 11.87
N ASP A 216 16.35 7.84 12.56
CA ASP A 216 17.24 7.41 13.65
C ASP A 216 16.44 7.12 14.93
N LEU A 217 16.40 5.84 15.32
CA LEU A 217 15.79 5.33 16.54
C LEU A 217 16.83 4.86 17.56
N SER A 218 18.13 5.04 17.31
CA SER A 218 19.22 4.55 18.18
C SER A 218 19.16 5.13 19.60
N GLY A 219 18.69 6.39 19.71
CA GLY A 219 18.50 7.09 20.96
C GLY A 219 17.16 6.81 21.67
N ARG A 220 16.28 5.96 21.13
CA ARG A 220 14.97 5.69 21.75
C ARG A 220 15.10 4.80 22.98
N GLY A 221 15.23 5.47 24.13
CA GLY A 221 15.30 4.82 25.44
C GLY A 221 14.10 3.89 25.70
N GLY A 222 14.41 2.64 26.00
CA GLY A 222 13.40 1.63 26.37
C GLY A 222 12.62 1.03 25.19
N LEU A 223 12.95 1.41 23.95
CA LEU A 223 12.56 0.67 22.76
C LEU A 223 13.42 -0.59 22.64
N ARG A 224 12.79 -1.71 22.28
CA ARG A 224 13.50 -2.91 21.85
C ARG A 224 13.13 -3.21 20.40
N ALA A 225 14.11 -3.61 19.61
CA ALA A 225 13.91 -3.85 18.19
C ALA A 225 14.42 -5.22 17.77
N TRP A 226 13.73 -5.80 16.79
CA TRP A 226 14.06 -7.06 16.14
C TRP A 226 14.00 -6.86 14.63
N SER A 227 15.08 -7.20 13.94
CA SER A 227 15.19 -7.16 12.48
C SER A 227 15.28 -8.59 11.96
N ILE A 228 14.19 -9.08 11.36
CA ILE A 228 14.10 -10.43 10.80
C ILE A 228 14.20 -10.31 9.28
N ARG A 229 15.25 -10.88 8.67
CA ARG A 229 15.45 -10.81 7.21
C ARG A 229 15.60 -12.19 6.57
N GLY A 230 15.22 -12.30 5.30
CA GLY A 230 15.49 -13.49 4.49
C GLY A 230 16.97 -13.56 4.09
N GLU A 231 17.51 -14.76 3.95
CA GLU A 231 18.87 -14.96 3.45
C GLU A 231 19.01 -14.61 1.97
N ARG A 232 17.98 -14.91 1.19
CA ARG A 232 17.91 -14.75 -0.26
C ARG A 232 17.00 -13.60 -0.67
N ASP A 233 16.68 -12.70 0.26
CA ASP A 233 15.86 -11.52 0.00
C ASP A 233 16.54 -10.61 -1.03
N GLY A 234 15.87 -10.38 -2.17
CA GLY A 234 16.37 -9.54 -3.26
C GLY A 234 16.10 -8.05 -3.10
N PHE A 235 15.26 -7.65 -2.15
CA PHE A 235 14.83 -6.26 -1.94
C PHE A 235 15.39 -5.64 -0.65
N THR A 236 15.39 -6.39 0.44
CA THR A 236 16.06 -6.01 1.69
C THR A 236 17.30 -6.85 1.84
N THR A 237 18.39 -6.36 1.25
CA THR A 237 19.64 -7.09 1.20
C THR A 237 20.33 -7.10 2.56
N ARG A 238 21.33 -7.98 2.70
CA ARG A 238 22.22 -7.95 3.87
C ARG A 238 22.84 -6.56 4.06
N GLN A 239 23.25 -5.91 2.97
CA GLN A 239 23.93 -4.61 3.05
C GLN A 239 22.97 -3.53 3.59
N ASP A 240 21.73 -3.49 3.11
CA ASP A 240 20.73 -2.54 3.60
C ASP A 240 20.52 -2.67 5.12
N VAL A 241 20.44 -3.91 5.62
CA VAL A 241 20.30 -4.17 7.07
C VAL A 241 21.55 -3.77 7.84
N GLU A 242 22.75 -4.10 7.33
CA GLU A 242 24.02 -3.69 7.96
C GLU A 242 24.17 -2.16 8.04
N ASP A 243 23.82 -1.45 6.97
CA ASP A 243 23.88 0.01 6.90
C ASP A 243 22.87 0.68 7.84
N SER A 244 21.72 0.03 8.08
CA SER A 244 20.69 0.53 8.99
C SER A 244 20.98 0.31 10.48
N LYS A 245 21.98 -0.50 10.85
CA LYS A 245 22.24 -0.86 12.27
C LYS A 245 22.44 0.35 13.16
N GLY A 246 23.10 1.39 12.65
CA GLY A 246 23.34 2.64 13.37
C GLY A 246 22.07 3.44 13.68
N LEU A 247 20.96 3.16 13.01
CA LEU A 247 19.66 3.79 13.21
C LEU A 247 18.80 3.08 14.25
N LEU A 248 19.26 1.97 14.82
CA LEU A 248 18.50 1.14 15.75
C LEU A 248 19.17 1.11 17.13
N PRO A 249 18.41 0.80 18.20
CA PRO A 249 18.99 0.61 19.53
C PRO A 249 20.14 -0.40 19.51
N ALA A 250 21.17 -0.19 20.33
CA ALA A 250 22.35 -1.04 20.34
C ALA A 250 22.07 -2.51 20.72
N ASP A 251 20.98 -2.78 21.44
CA ASP A 251 20.54 -4.13 21.82
C ASP A 251 19.56 -4.77 20.81
N THR A 252 19.43 -4.18 19.62
CA THR A 252 18.60 -4.73 18.53
C THR A 252 19.07 -6.13 18.15
N ARG A 253 18.12 -7.07 18.04
CA ARG A 253 18.40 -8.44 17.59
C ARG A 253 18.22 -8.55 16.08
N PHE A 254 19.26 -9.03 15.40
CA PHE A 254 19.25 -9.25 13.95
C PHE A 254 19.15 -10.74 13.67
N GLU A 255 18.01 -11.17 13.15
CA GLU A 255 17.68 -12.56 12.91
C GLU A 255 17.66 -12.85 11.41
N LEU A 256 18.15 -14.05 11.06
CA LEU A 256 18.23 -14.52 9.69
C LEU A 256 17.30 -15.71 9.50
N VAL A 257 16.49 -15.68 8.44
CA VAL A 257 15.67 -16.81 7.99
C VAL A 257 16.40 -17.49 6.81
N PRO A 258 17.01 -18.67 7.03
CA PRO A 258 17.80 -19.35 6.00
C PRO A 258 16.97 -19.68 4.77
N GLY A 259 17.54 -19.46 3.58
CA GLY A 259 16.94 -19.75 2.28
C GLY A 259 15.67 -18.96 1.91
N ALA A 260 15.15 -18.11 2.81
CA ALA A 260 13.94 -17.33 2.56
C ALA A 260 14.20 -16.10 1.67
N VAL A 261 13.20 -15.76 0.87
CA VAL A 261 13.14 -14.57 0.00
C VAL A 261 12.14 -13.55 0.54
N HIS A 262 12.09 -12.36 -0.05
CA HIS A 262 11.21 -11.27 0.39
C HIS A 262 9.73 -11.69 0.41
N ALA A 263 9.29 -12.38 -0.65
CA ALA A 263 7.92 -12.83 -0.82
C ALA A 263 7.46 -13.85 0.24
N PHE A 264 8.38 -14.48 0.99
CA PHE A 264 8.04 -15.49 2.00
C PHE A 264 7.57 -14.89 3.32
N PHE A 265 7.72 -13.57 3.53
CA PHE A 265 7.19 -12.86 4.70
C PHE A 265 5.67 -12.61 4.66
N GLY A 266 5.00 -13.04 3.60
CA GLY A 266 3.55 -13.16 3.53
C GLY A 266 3.15 -14.35 2.66
N ASP A 267 1.86 -14.64 2.60
CA ASP A 267 1.27 -15.68 1.77
C ASP A 267 0.68 -15.06 0.49
N TYR A 268 1.58 -14.61 -0.37
CA TYR A 268 1.32 -14.09 -1.71
C TYR A 268 2.32 -14.68 -2.71
N GLY A 269 1.97 -14.61 -3.99
CA GLY A 269 2.77 -15.18 -5.07
C GLY A 269 4.14 -14.54 -5.24
N ASP A 270 4.90 -15.06 -6.21
CA ASP A 270 6.25 -14.58 -6.48
C ASP A 270 6.27 -13.09 -6.85
N GLN A 271 7.26 -12.37 -6.32
CA GLN A 271 7.45 -10.95 -6.59
C GLN A 271 8.56 -10.75 -7.64
N PRO A 272 8.26 -10.11 -8.79
CA PRO A 272 9.28 -9.88 -9.81
C PRO A 272 10.46 -9.06 -9.27
N GLY A 273 11.67 -9.60 -9.39
CA GLY A 273 12.90 -8.98 -8.90
C GLY A 273 13.38 -9.47 -7.53
N ASP A 274 12.64 -10.37 -6.88
CA ASP A 274 13.11 -11.06 -5.67
C ASP A 274 14.22 -12.08 -5.98
N GLY A 275 14.83 -12.63 -4.94
CA GLY A 275 15.80 -13.71 -5.05
C GLY A 275 15.18 -15.08 -5.33
N VAL A 276 16.04 -16.08 -5.48
CA VAL A 276 15.63 -17.48 -5.66
C VAL A 276 15.69 -18.17 -4.28
N PRO A 277 14.57 -18.71 -3.78
CA PRO A 277 14.55 -19.35 -2.48
C PRO A 277 15.33 -20.66 -2.49
N SER A 278 15.98 -20.99 -1.38
CA SER A 278 16.60 -22.29 -1.14
C SER A 278 15.96 -23.06 0.03
N ALA A 279 14.94 -22.48 0.66
CA ALA A 279 14.06 -23.12 1.64
C ALA A 279 12.64 -23.23 1.06
N SER A 280 11.80 -24.08 1.66
CA SER A 280 10.36 -24.04 1.37
C SER A 280 9.73 -22.79 1.98
N ARG A 281 8.59 -22.37 1.42
CA ARG A 281 7.80 -21.25 1.99
C ARG A 281 7.35 -21.57 3.41
N ASP A 282 6.89 -22.80 3.64
CA ASP A 282 6.37 -23.24 4.95
C ASP A 282 7.45 -23.21 6.03
N ASP A 283 8.65 -23.72 5.75
CA ASP A 283 9.78 -23.71 6.70
C ASP A 283 10.20 -22.26 7.04
N ALA A 284 10.26 -21.40 6.02
CA ALA A 284 10.60 -19.99 6.20
C ALA A 284 9.54 -19.27 7.04
N GLN A 285 8.26 -19.47 6.72
CA GLN A 285 7.15 -18.85 7.45
C GLN A 285 7.04 -19.37 8.88
N GLU A 286 7.30 -20.65 9.12
CA GLU A 286 7.42 -21.21 10.48
C GLU A 286 8.51 -20.49 11.27
N LYS A 287 9.69 -20.29 10.68
CA LYS A 287 10.77 -19.58 11.35
C LYS A 287 10.44 -18.11 11.61
N ILE A 288 9.79 -17.42 10.67
CA ILE A 288 9.34 -16.02 10.83
C ILE A 288 8.35 -15.91 12.00
N VAL A 289 7.40 -16.84 12.10
CA VAL A 289 6.43 -16.90 13.21
C VAL A 289 7.14 -17.15 14.54
N GLU A 290 8.06 -18.12 14.60
CA GLU A 290 8.84 -18.45 15.80
C GLU A 290 9.62 -17.22 16.30
N LEU A 291 10.38 -16.58 15.42
CA LEU A 291 11.19 -15.40 15.75
C LEU A 291 10.32 -14.22 16.20
N THR A 292 9.17 -14.00 15.56
CA THR A 292 8.24 -12.93 15.93
C THR A 292 7.59 -13.19 17.29
N ALA A 293 7.15 -14.42 17.55
CA ALA A 293 6.58 -14.79 18.84
C ALA A 293 7.62 -14.70 19.97
N ALA A 294 8.87 -15.08 19.70
CA ALA A 294 9.98 -14.91 20.63
C ALA A 294 10.26 -13.43 20.93
N ALA A 295 10.25 -12.56 19.92
CA ALA A 295 10.39 -11.12 20.08
C ALA A 295 9.30 -10.52 20.98
N LEU A 296 8.03 -10.84 20.72
CA LEU A 296 6.90 -10.36 21.52
C LEU A 296 6.90 -10.95 22.94
N GLY A 297 7.34 -12.20 23.10
CA GLY A 297 7.49 -12.83 24.42
C GLY A 297 8.57 -12.14 25.25
N ASP A 298 9.70 -11.82 24.63
CA ASP A 298 10.80 -11.09 25.25
C ASP A 298 10.38 -9.66 25.67
N LEU A 299 9.59 -8.98 24.84
CA LEU A 299 8.97 -7.69 25.17
C LEU A 299 8.04 -7.78 26.39
N ALA A 300 7.18 -8.79 26.44
CA ALA A 300 6.23 -9.00 27.54
C ALA A 300 6.95 -9.22 28.88
N VAL A 301 7.99 -10.06 28.89
CA VAL A 301 8.78 -10.36 30.11
C VAL A 301 9.53 -9.14 30.62
N HIS A 302 10.16 -8.37 29.73
CA HIS A 302 10.91 -7.17 30.14
C HIS A 302 10.01 -6.09 30.74
N THR A 303 8.78 -5.97 30.25
CA THR A 303 7.81 -5.01 30.79
C THR A 303 7.35 -5.44 32.19
N ALA A 304 7.07 -6.73 32.39
CA ALA A 304 6.70 -7.26 33.70
C ALA A 304 7.80 -7.03 34.75
N ASN A 305 9.06 -7.25 34.38
CA ASN A 305 10.20 -7.07 35.29
C ASN A 305 10.56 -5.59 35.54
N GLY A 306 10.37 -4.72 34.56
CA GLY A 306 10.62 -3.27 34.68
C GLY A 306 9.62 -2.54 35.59
N GLY A 307 8.45 -3.13 35.85
CA GLY A 307 7.42 -2.58 36.73
C GLY A 307 7.70 -2.71 38.23
N HIS A 308 8.62 -3.58 38.65
CA HIS A 308 8.97 -3.79 40.07
C HIS A 308 10.10 -2.86 40.59
N GLY A 309 10.60 -1.94 39.76
CA GLY A 309 11.74 -1.06 40.10
C GLY A 309 11.40 0.41 40.35
N ARG A 310 10.12 0.78 40.44
CA ARG A 310 9.68 2.17 40.72
C ARG A 310 8.51 2.20 41.69
N GLU A 311 8.78 1.98 42.97
CA GLU A 311 8.05 2.67 44.04
C GLU A 311 8.96 3.77 44.59
N PRO A 312 8.49 5.02 44.74
CA PRO A 312 9.16 6.02 45.57
C PRO A 312 9.05 5.69 47.06
#